data_AF-A0A3N5R1N4-F1
#
_entry.id   AF-A0A3N5R1N4-F1
#
_cell.length_a   1.000
_cell.length_b   1.000
_cell.length_c   1.000
_cell.angle_alpha   90.00
_cell.angle_beta   90.00
_cell.angle_gamma   90.00
#
_symmetry.space_group_name_H-M   'P 1'
#
loop_
_entity.id
_entity.type
_entity.pdbx_description
1 polymer ?
#
loop_
_entity_poly.entity_id
_entity_poly.type
_entity_poly.pdbx_seq_one_letter_code
_entity_poly.pdbx_strand_id
1 'polypeptide(L)'
;MALEINYTPPPTGERFMSSNAKMRALMGPVGSGKSVTCCFEIIRRASMQEPDESGKRRTRAAVVRETARQLEDTTIKTFLDWFPPGQCGTWLRTKKTYFFKVGDVECEIMFRALDDADDVANLNSLELTFAWFNECRDIHPDIVDAMSKRVGRFPSAKDGGPTWHG
;
A
#
# COMPACT_ATOMS: atom_id res chain seq x y z
N MET A 1 19.77 -16.25 -6.79
CA MET A 1 19.97 -16.29 -5.33
C MET A 1 18.64 -15.95 -4.68
N ALA A 2 18.30 -16.55 -3.54
CA ALA A 2 17.11 -16.13 -2.80
C ALA A 2 17.36 -14.73 -2.22
N LEU A 3 16.38 -13.83 -2.33
CA LEU A 3 16.45 -12.52 -1.69
C LEU A 3 16.20 -12.70 -0.19
N GLU A 4 17.16 -12.33 0.63
CA GLU A 4 17.00 -12.28 2.08
C GLU A 4 16.65 -10.85 2.49
N ILE A 5 15.46 -10.64 3.05
CA ILE A 5 15.02 -9.34 3.55
C ILE A 5 15.03 -9.40 5.08
N ASN A 6 15.92 -8.64 5.71
CA ASN A 6 15.94 -8.46 7.16
C ASN A 6 15.49 -7.05 7.52
N TYR A 7 14.32 -6.95 8.16
CA TYR A 7 13.73 -5.69 8.59
C TYR A 7 13.20 -5.81 10.02
N THR A 8 13.61 -4.87 10.86
CA THR A 8 13.07 -4.68 12.21
C THR A 8 12.45 -3.28 12.29
N PRO A 9 11.13 -3.15 12.51
CA PRO A 9 10.51 -1.85 12.63
C PRO A 9 10.97 -1.12 13.89
N PRO A 10 11.08 0.22 13.89
CA PRO A 10 11.27 0.99 15.11
C PRO A 10 10.06 0.82 16.05
N PRO A 11 10.18 1.04 17.37
CA PRO A 11 9.11 0.77 18.34
C PRO A 11 7.76 1.46 18.02
N THR A 12 7.80 2.67 17.45
CA THR A 12 6.57 3.34 17.00
C THR A 12 5.99 2.72 15.73
N GLY A 13 6.86 2.27 14.81
CA GLY A 13 6.45 1.55 13.62
C GLY A 13 5.82 0.20 13.96
N GLU A 14 6.40 -0.53 14.90
CA GLU A 14 5.84 -1.80 15.40
C GLU A 14 4.44 -1.61 15.99
N ARG A 15 4.25 -0.63 16.88
CA ARG A 15 2.94 -0.29 17.44
C ARG A 15 1.92 0.09 16.36
N PHE A 16 2.35 0.85 15.34
CA PHE A 16 1.52 1.20 14.20
C PHE A 16 1.09 -0.03 13.39
N MET A 17 2.02 -0.95 13.11
CA MET A 17 1.76 -2.19 12.37
C MET A 17 0.83 -3.13 13.17
N SER A 18 1.03 -3.25 14.48
CA SER A 18 0.21 -4.13 15.34
C SER A 18 -1.24 -3.65 15.53
N SER A 19 -1.55 -2.38 15.25
CA SER A 19 -2.91 -1.86 15.35
C SER A 19 -3.78 -2.29 14.17
N ASN A 20 -4.98 -2.80 14.44
CA ASN A 20 -6.00 -3.13 13.43
C ASN A 20 -7.03 -2.01 13.19
N ALA A 21 -6.82 -0.83 13.76
CA ALA A 21 -7.69 0.32 13.49
C ALA A 21 -7.76 0.60 11.97
N LYS A 22 -8.96 0.96 11.49
CA LYS A 22 -9.20 1.26 10.06
C LYS A 22 -8.27 2.39 9.59
N MET A 23 -8.29 3.53 10.29
CA MET A 23 -7.39 4.65 10.03
C MET A 23 -6.27 4.68 11.06
N ARG A 24 -5.03 4.83 10.58
CA ARG A 24 -3.82 4.88 11.41
C ARG A 24 -2.88 5.94 10.86
N ALA A 25 -2.26 6.71 11.74
CA ALA A 25 -1.27 7.72 11.37
C ALA A 25 0.08 7.38 12.01
N LEU A 26 1.15 7.56 11.25
CA LEU A 26 2.53 7.38 11.71
C LEU A 26 3.30 8.69 11.50
N MET A 27 3.69 9.33 12.60
CA MET A 27 4.40 10.61 12.61
C MET A 27 5.75 10.48 13.33
N GLY A 28 6.73 11.30 12.93
CA GLY A 28 8.06 11.32 13.52
C GLY A 28 9.06 12.09 12.64
N PRO A 29 10.28 12.34 13.13
CA PRO A 29 11.28 13.16 12.44
C PRO A 29 11.75 12.54 11.12
N VAL A 30 12.38 13.33 10.26
CA VAL A 30 13.00 12.85 9.01
C VAL A 30 14.04 11.76 9.35
N GLY A 31 14.15 10.74 8.51
CA GLY A 31 15.09 9.62 8.72
C GLY A 31 14.65 8.57 9.74
N SER A 32 13.48 8.71 10.39
CA SER A 32 13.02 7.76 11.42
C SER A 32 12.40 6.45 10.89
N GLY A 33 12.63 6.09 9.63
CA GLY A 33 12.16 4.81 9.04
C GLY A 33 10.66 4.69 8.75
N LYS A 34 9.88 5.78 8.77
CA LYS A 34 8.41 5.73 8.60
C LYS A 34 7.98 5.20 7.24
N SER A 35 8.54 5.72 6.15
CA SER A 35 8.17 5.30 4.80
C SER A 35 8.53 3.83 4.56
N VAL A 36 9.69 3.38 5.05
CA VAL A 36 10.08 1.96 5.04
C VAL A 36 9.08 1.12 5.82
N THR A 37 8.71 1.55 7.03
CA THR A 37 7.67 0.87 7.85
C THR A 37 6.37 0.69 7.06
N CYS A 38 5.91 1.71 6.35
CA CYS A 38 4.70 1.61 5.54
C CYS A 38 4.86 0.71 4.30
N CYS A 39 6.04 0.67 3.66
CA CYS A 39 6.32 -0.28 2.59
C CYS A 39 6.18 -1.74 3.09
N PHE A 40 6.75 -2.05 4.26
CA PHE A 40 6.60 -3.37 4.88
C PHE A 40 5.19 -3.64 5.37
N GLU A 41 4.47 -2.63 5.84
CA GLU A 41 3.09 -2.80 6.28
C GLU A 41 2.16 -3.21 5.13
N ILE A 42 2.37 -2.71 3.91
CA ILE A 42 1.62 -3.16 2.72
C ILE A 42 1.79 -4.68 2.55
N ILE A 43 3.03 -5.17 2.57
CA ILE A 43 3.32 -6.59 2.37
C ILE A 43 2.86 -7.44 3.56
N ARG A 44 3.00 -6.93 4.80
CA ARG A 44 2.50 -7.61 6.00
C ARG A 44 0.99 -7.77 5.94
N ARG A 45 0.25 -6.71 5.58
CA ARG A 45 -1.22 -6.77 5.41
C ARG A 45 -1.63 -7.72 4.29
N ALA A 46 -0.94 -7.69 3.15
CA ALA A 46 -1.16 -8.65 2.07
C ALA A 46 -0.93 -10.10 2.54
N SER A 47 0.09 -10.33 3.36
CA SER A 47 0.42 -11.66 3.89
C SER A 47 -0.57 -12.15 4.96
N MET A 48 -1.22 -11.23 5.66
CA MET A 48 -2.24 -11.53 6.69
C MET A 48 -3.64 -11.77 6.11
N GLN A 49 -3.88 -11.42 4.85
CA GLN A 49 -5.14 -11.70 4.19
C GLN A 49 -5.40 -13.22 4.19
N GLU A 50 -6.65 -13.62 4.41
CA GLU A 50 -7.03 -15.03 4.28
C GLU A 50 -6.93 -15.48 2.82
N PRO A 51 -6.46 -16.71 2.56
CA PRO A 51 -6.40 -17.23 1.20
C PRO A 51 -7.81 -17.42 0.63
N ASP A 52 -7.97 -17.13 -0.66
CA ASP A 52 -9.18 -17.45 -1.42
C ASP A 52 -9.32 -18.96 -1.69
N GLU A 53 -10.37 -19.37 -2.39
CA GLU A 53 -10.61 -20.78 -2.76
C GLU A 53 -9.46 -21.39 -3.59
N SER A 54 -8.66 -20.57 -4.26
CA SER A 54 -7.47 -21.01 -5.01
C SER A 54 -6.21 -21.09 -4.14
N GLY A 55 -6.33 -20.81 -2.84
CA GLY A 55 -5.24 -20.77 -1.89
C GLY A 55 -4.38 -19.51 -2.01
N LYS A 56 -4.88 -18.42 -2.61
CA LYS A 56 -4.12 -17.18 -2.82
C LYS A 56 -4.59 -16.04 -1.92
N ARG A 57 -3.65 -15.33 -1.32
CA ARG A 57 -3.89 -14.15 -0.48
C ARG A 57 -3.85 -12.91 -1.35
N ARG A 58 -5.00 -12.52 -1.87
CA ARG A 58 -5.13 -11.43 -2.85
C ARG A 58 -5.47 -10.12 -2.20
N THR A 59 -4.68 -9.08 -2.45
CA THR A 59 -4.98 -7.71 -2.00
C THR A 59 -4.70 -6.65 -3.06
N ARG A 60 -5.36 -5.49 -2.94
CA ARG A 60 -5.10 -4.29 -3.74
C ARG A 60 -4.79 -3.11 -2.83
N ALA A 61 -3.66 -2.46 -3.08
CA ALA A 61 -3.19 -1.31 -2.32
C ALA A 61 -3.10 -0.07 -3.21
N ALA A 62 -3.47 1.09 -2.68
CA ALA A 62 -3.11 2.37 -3.26
C ALA A 62 -2.03 3.05 -2.42
N VAL A 63 -0.97 3.52 -3.06
CA VAL A 63 0.06 4.36 -2.45
C VAL A 63 -0.07 5.75 -3.03
N VAL A 64 -0.53 6.68 -2.21
CA VAL A 64 -0.85 8.04 -2.60
C VAL A 64 0.24 8.99 -2.18
N ARG A 65 0.57 9.91 -3.09
CA ARG A 65 1.37 11.09 -2.80
C ARG A 65 0.77 12.31 -3.51
N GLU A 66 1.07 13.51 -3.04
CA GLU A 66 0.66 14.77 -3.68
C GLU A 66 1.08 14.80 -5.16
N THR A 67 2.38 14.82 -5.45
CA THR A 67 2.86 14.96 -6.84
C THR A 67 3.47 13.68 -7.42
N ALA A 68 3.31 13.50 -8.74
CA ALA A 68 3.91 12.39 -9.48
C ALA A 68 5.44 12.34 -9.37
N ARG A 69 6.09 13.51 -9.37
CA ARG A 69 7.55 13.62 -9.23
C ARG A 69 8.03 13.14 -7.86
N GLN A 70 7.41 13.62 -6.77
CA GLN A 70 7.75 13.16 -5.42
C GLN A 70 7.53 11.65 -5.27
N LEU A 71 6.42 11.14 -5.80
CA LEU A 71 6.07 9.71 -5.78
C LEU A 71 7.17 8.85 -6.46
N GLU A 72 7.62 9.26 -7.64
CA GLU A 72 8.69 8.59 -8.39
C GLU A 72 10.05 8.71 -7.71
N ASP A 73 10.40 9.89 -7.20
CA ASP A 73 11.73 10.16 -6.65
C ASP A 73 11.94 9.64 -5.23
N THR A 74 10.88 9.28 -4.52
CA THR A 74 10.98 8.83 -3.12
C THR A 74 10.30 7.49 -2.90
N THR A 75 8.98 7.46 -3.04
CA THR A 75 8.16 6.37 -2.52
C THR A 75 8.31 5.11 -3.37
N ILE A 76 8.27 5.26 -4.70
CA ILE A 76 8.50 4.15 -5.64
C ILE A 76 9.94 3.63 -5.49
N LYS A 77 10.96 4.52 -5.47
CA LYS A 77 12.35 4.11 -5.27
C LYS A 77 12.55 3.33 -3.97
N THR A 78 12.02 3.83 -2.86
CA THR A 78 12.09 3.15 -1.55
C THR A 78 11.42 1.78 -1.60
N PHE A 79 10.23 1.67 -2.21
CA PHE A 79 9.53 0.40 -2.30
C PHE A 79 10.29 -0.62 -3.16
N LEU A 80 10.80 -0.20 -4.32
CA LEU A 80 11.53 -1.08 -5.24
C LEU A 80 12.91 -1.50 -4.72
N ASP A 81 13.53 -0.69 -3.85
CA ASP A 81 14.80 -1.04 -3.19
C ASP A 81 14.62 -2.23 -2.23
N TRP A 82 13.54 -2.21 -1.44
CA TRP A 82 13.19 -3.31 -0.54
C TRP A 82 12.56 -4.51 -1.25
N PHE A 83 11.77 -4.27 -2.30
CA PHE A 83 11.04 -5.29 -3.05
C PHE A 83 11.40 -5.24 -4.55
N PRO A 84 12.62 -5.66 -4.93
CA PRO A 84 13.12 -5.54 -6.29
C PRO A 84 12.25 -6.35 -7.28
N PRO A 85 11.90 -5.77 -8.45
CA PRO A 85 11.25 -6.51 -9.53
C PRO A 85 12.07 -7.75 -9.95
N GLY A 86 11.38 -8.77 -10.45
CA GLY A 86 11.95 -10.07 -10.83
C GLY A 86 12.16 -11.02 -9.65
N GLN A 87 12.42 -10.50 -8.44
CA GLN A 87 12.57 -11.31 -7.23
C GLN A 87 11.29 -11.33 -6.39
N CYS A 88 10.66 -10.17 -6.20
CA CYS A 88 9.45 -10.04 -5.39
C CYS A 88 8.17 -9.84 -6.22
N GLY A 89 8.28 -9.56 -7.52
CA GLY A 89 7.15 -9.19 -8.34
C GLY A 89 7.50 -8.49 -9.64
N THR A 90 6.51 -7.86 -10.27
CA THR A 90 6.66 -7.20 -11.57
C THR A 90 6.30 -5.72 -11.47
N TRP A 91 7.20 -4.84 -11.91
CA TRP A 91 6.95 -3.40 -11.98
C TRP A 91 6.50 -2.98 -13.38
N LEU A 92 5.29 -2.43 -13.49
CA LEU A 92 4.77 -1.83 -14.72
C LEU A 92 4.96 -0.32 -14.68
N ARG A 93 6.12 0.14 -15.16
CA ARG A 93 6.53 1.56 -15.11
C ARG A 93 5.48 2.54 -15.67
N THR A 94 4.92 2.26 -16.84
CA THR A 94 3.93 3.14 -17.48
C THR A 94 2.63 3.26 -16.68
N LYS A 95 2.18 2.17 -16.05
CA LYS A 95 0.96 2.16 -15.22
C LYS A 95 1.19 2.64 -13.79
N LYS A 96 2.45 2.77 -13.39
CA LYS A 96 2.88 2.98 -12.01
C LYS A 96 2.24 1.96 -11.06
N THR A 97 2.27 0.69 -11.46
CA THR A 97 1.69 -0.42 -10.70
C THR A 97 2.72 -1.53 -10.48
N TYR A 98 2.85 -1.99 -9.25
CA TYR A 98 3.68 -3.13 -8.88
C TYR A 98 2.80 -4.33 -8.55
N PHE A 99 3.07 -5.47 -9.17
CA PHE A 99 2.41 -6.74 -8.85
C PHE A 99 3.36 -7.57 -7.99
N PHE A 100 3.19 -7.50 -6.68
CA PHE A 100 3.93 -8.31 -5.72
C PHE A 100 3.42 -9.75 -5.76
N LYS A 101 4.35 -10.70 -5.86
CA LYS A 101 4.04 -12.14 -5.90
C LYS A 101 5.17 -12.94 -5.24
N VAL A 102 4.91 -13.42 -4.04
CA VAL A 102 5.83 -14.30 -3.29
C VAL A 102 4.99 -15.37 -2.60
N GLY A 103 5.26 -16.65 -2.87
CA GLY A 103 4.49 -17.77 -2.31
C GLY A 103 3.01 -17.74 -2.72
N ASP A 104 2.12 -17.69 -1.73
CA ASP A 104 0.67 -17.57 -1.88
C ASP A 104 0.18 -16.10 -1.86
N VAL A 105 1.06 -15.13 -1.62
CA VAL A 105 0.72 -13.70 -1.52
C VAL A 105 0.76 -13.04 -2.90
N GLU A 106 -0.35 -12.42 -3.29
CA GLU A 106 -0.50 -11.65 -4.52
C GLU A 106 -1.07 -10.26 -4.20
N CYS A 107 -0.27 -9.20 -4.35
CA CYS A 107 -0.73 -7.83 -4.10
C CYS A 107 -0.49 -6.92 -5.30
N GLU A 108 -1.56 -6.31 -5.79
CA GLU A 108 -1.47 -5.22 -6.77
C GLU A 108 -1.35 -3.89 -6.03
N ILE A 109 -0.24 -3.17 -6.26
CA ILE A 109 0.12 -1.94 -5.57
C ILE A 109 0.15 -0.82 -6.59
N MET A 110 -0.82 0.07 -6.50
CA MET A 110 -1.04 1.19 -7.41
C MET A 110 -0.46 2.46 -6.82
N PHE A 111 0.55 3.03 -7.46
CA PHE A 111 1.09 4.33 -7.06
C PHE A 111 0.28 5.43 -7.76
N ARG A 112 -0.26 6.36 -6.98
CA ARG A 112 -1.14 7.44 -7.44
C ARG A 112 -0.61 8.80 -6.96
N ALA A 113 -0.51 9.73 -7.88
CA ALA A 113 -0.36 11.14 -7.55
C ALA A 113 -1.76 11.72 -7.47
N LEU A 114 -2.10 12.36 -6.34
CA LEU A 114 -3.38 13.01 -6.12
C LEU A 114 -3.11 14.31 -5.37
N ASP A 115 -3.34 15.44 -6.01
CA ASP A 115 -3.00 16.76 -5.46
C ASP A 115 -4.22 17.53 -4.94
N ASP A 116 -5.34 17.49 -5.64
CA ASP A 116 -6.52 18.30 -5.35
C ASP A 116 -7.85 17.53 -5.32
N ALA A 117 -8.94 18.27 -5.11
CA ALA A 117 -10.29 17.71 -5.03
C ALA A 117 -10.81 17.22 -6.39
N ASP A 118 -10.31 17.73 -7.51
CA ASP A 118 -10.74 17.30 -8.85
C ASP A 118 -10.20 15.89 -9.15
N ASP A 119 -9.07 15.53 -8.56
CA ASP A 119 -8.49 14.19 -8.60
C ASP A 119 -9.33 13.11 -7.89
N VAL A 120 -10.34 13.50 -7.10
CA VAL A 120 -11.29 12.55 -6.47
C VAL A 120 -12.02 11.71 -7.53
N ALA A 121 -12.28 12.27 -8.72
CA ALA A 121 -12.92 11.53 -9.81
C ALA A 121 -12.11 10.30 -10.23
N ASN A 122 -10.78 10.39 -10.18
CA ASN A 122 -9.84 9.32 -10.53
C ASN A 122 -9.90 8.14 -9.53
N LEU A 123 -10.52 8.32 -8.37
CA LEU A 123 -10.71 7.28 -7.35
C LEU A 123 -11.99 6.48 -7.55
N ASN A 124 -12.91 6.95 -8.39
CA ASN A 124 -14.28 6.45 -8.37
C ASN A 124 -14.45 4.99 -8.81
N SER A 125 -13.52 4.47 -9.58
CA SER A 125 -13.51 3.09 -10.06
C SER A 125 -12.58 2.17 -9.27
N LEU A 126 -11.87 2.69 -8.26
CA LEU A 126 -10.92 1.87 -7.50
C LEU A 126 -11.63 0.93 -6.53
N GLU A 127 -11.20 -0.32 -6.57
CA GLU A 127 -11.56 -1.36 -5.60
C GLU A 127 -10.30 -1.76 -4.85
N LEU A 128 -10.21 -1.35 -3.59
CA LEU A 128 -9.00 -1.49 -2.78
C LEU A 128 -9.27 -2.36 -1.56
N THR A 129 -8.23 -3.05 -1.11
CA THR A 129 -8.16 -3.63 0.23
C THR A 129 -7.76 -2.54 1.23
N PHE A 130 -6.73 -1.76 0.92
CA PHE A 130 -6.24 -0.70 1.81
C PHE A 130 -5.49 0.40 1.04
N ALA A 131 -5.25 1.54 1.70
CA ALA A 131 -4.50 2.65 1.12
C ALA A 131 -3.46 3.25 2.08
N TRP A 132 -2.38 3.76 1.53
CA TRP A 132 -1.35 4.50 2.26
C TRP A 132 -1.15 5.87 1.64
N PHE A 133 -1.30 6.91 2.47
CA PHE A 133 -1.00 8.30 2.15
C PHE A 133 0.39 8.68 2.67
N ASN A 134 1.38 8.81 1.78
CA ASN A 134 2.74 9.18 2.17
C ASN A 134 2.87 10.70 2.30
N GLU A 135 3.36 11.19 3.45
CA GLU A 135 3.27 12.61 3.89
C GLU A 135 1.87 13.20 3.69
N CYS A 136 0.89 12.55 4.32
CA CYS A 136 -0.51 12.95 4.27
C CYS A 136 -0.82 14.39 4.72
N ARG A 137 0.14 15.11 5.33
CA ARG A 137 -0.02 16.51 5.73
C ARG A 137 -0.27 17.44 4.53
N ASP A 138 0.22 17.05 3.35
CA ASP A 138 0.14 17.85 2.13
C ASP A 138 -1.00 17.38 1.21
N ILE A 139 -1.82 16.42 1.66
CA ILE A 139 -2.90 15.81 0.85
C ILE A 139 -4.24 16.42 1.27
N HIS A 140 -5.04 16.82 0.28
CA HIS A 140 -6.36 17.40 0.53
C HIS A 140 -7.27 16.42 1.29
N PRO A 141 -7.96 16.83 2.38
CA PRO A 141 -8.80 15.94 3.18
C PRO A 141 -9.87 15.18 2.38
N ASP A 142 -10.46 15.81 1.37
CA ASP A 142 -11.49 15.19 0.53
C ASP A 142 -10.98 13.95 -0.23
N ILE A 143 -9.68 13.90 -0.56
CA ILE A 143 -9.05 12.72 -1.17
C ILE A 143 -9.06 11.56 -0.16
N VAL A 144 -8.76 11.85 1.11
CA VAL A 144 -8.77 10.84 2.19
C VAL A 144 -10.18 10.31 2.41
N ASP A 145 -11.17 11.20 2.46
CA ASP A 145 -12.58 10.83 2.62
C ASP A 145 -13.10 10.03 1.43
N ALA A 146 -12.75 10.42 0.20
CA ALA A 146 -13.11 9.67 -1.00
C ALA A 146 -12.47 8.28 -1.02
N MET A 147 -11.18 8.17 -0.70
CA MET A 147 -10.46 6.90 -0.65
C MET A 147 -11.01 5.96 0.42
N SER A 148 -11.44 6.49 1.56
CA SER A 148 -12.02 5.70 2.66
C SER A 148 -13.28 4.92 2.26
N LYS A 149 -13.96 5.34 1.17
CA LYS A 149 -15.13 4.69 0.56
C LYS A 149 -14.75 3.64 -0.49
N ARG A 150 -13.47 3.56 -0.87
CA ARG A 150 -12.91 2.65 -1.90
C ARG A 150 -12.16 1.47 -1.31
N VAL A 151 -11.65 1.59 -0.08
CA VAL A 151 -11.09 0.46 0.69
C VAL A 151 -12.20 -0.50 1.14
N GLY A 152 -11.87 -1.78 1.31
CA GLY A 152 -12.82 -2.83 1.65
C GLY A 152 -13.57 -3.45 0.46
N ARG A 153 -13.21 -3.07 -0.78
CA ARG A 153 -13.90 -3.52 -2.01
C ARG A 153 -13.19 -4.65 -2.74
N PHE A 154 -11.93 -4.92 -2.39
CA PHE A 154 -11.16 -6.03 -2.95
C PHE A 154 -10.53 -6.88 -1.83
N PRO A 155 -10.57 -8.22 -1.91
CA PRO A 155 -11.33 -9.02 -2.87
C PRO A 155 -12.83 -8.71 -2.86
N SER A 156 -13.55 -9.10 -3.91
CA SER A 156 -15.00 -8.88 -3.93
C SER A 156 -15.69 -9.76 -2.88
N ALA A 157 -16.91 -9.41 -2.47
CA ALA A 157 -17.67 -10.24 -1.52
C ALA A 157 -17.92 -11.68 -2.03
N LYS A 158 -17.92 -11.89 -3.35
CA LYS A 158 -18.03 -13.22 -3.96
C LYS A 158 -16.76 -14.05 -3.78
N ASP A 159 -15.62 -13.37 -3.63
CA ASP A 159 -14.31 -13.97 -3.45
C ASP A 159 -13.89 -13.99 -1.96
N GLY A 160 -14.86 -13.92 -1.04
CA GLY A 160 -14.64 -13.92 0.41
C GLY A 160 -14.42 -12.54 1.05
N GLY A 161 -14.13 -11.52 0.25
CA GLY A 161 -13.86 -10.16 0.75
C GLY A 161 -12.52 -10.02 1.49
N PRO A 162 -12.17 -8.79 1.90
CA PRO A 162 -10.95 -8.57 2.66
C PRO A 162 -11.14 -8.92 4.14
N THR A 163 -10.26 -9.76 4.71
CA THR A 163 -10.23 -10.09 6.15
C THR A 163 -9.95 -8.84 6.99
N TRP A 164 -9.21 -7.87 6.44
CA TRP A 164 -9.02 -6.55 7.00
C TRP A 164 -8.95 -5.50 5.90
N HIS A 165 -9.47 -4.29 6.17
CA HIS A 165 -9.34 -3.14 5.28
C HIS A 165 -9.10 -1.84 6.07
N GLY A 166 -8.38 -0.90 5.48
CA GLY A 166 -8.02 0.38 6.13
C GLY A 166 -7.45 1.41 5.19
#